data_AF-A0A7C2KKP3-F1
#
_entry.id   AF-A0A7C2KKP3-F1
#
_cell.length_a   1.000
_cell.length_b   1.000
_cell.length_c   1.000
_cell.angle_alpha   90.00
_cell.angle_beta   90.00
_cell.angle_gamma   90.00
#
_symmetry.space_group_name_H-M   'P 1'
#
loop_
_entity.id
_entity.type
_entity.pdbx_description
1 polymer ?
#
loop_
_entity_poly.entity_id
_entity_poly.type
_entity_poly.pdbx_seq_one_letter_code
_entity_poly.pdbx_strand_id
1 'polypeptide(L)'
;MKTLIINLFNRLSQIGVNETDSKELKIQKSILTLSGSMISIAGILWGLTYIYMDRPIAGMLPLAYTVISVSSLLYFAYSKNFRIFRFIQLLDIFLIPILLQWALGGFHNGSMLIIWSLMAPFGAWVFGDRKLASKWFAAYIIFALISGVLDSTLVERTQPLSSLFILIFYVMNIIVTATVMYILLSYSAYQREKVTNELKDQYHFASEMIKQIKVVSSETEEISNNLVAASGESTASFSELKDEIERTKNRAVV
;
A
#
# COMPACT_ATOMS: atom_id res chain seq x y z
N MET A 1 11.00 31.96 1.86
CA MET A 1 9.77 31.19 2.16
C MET A 1 9.78 29.78 1.53
N LYS A 2 9.99 29.62 0.21
CA LYS A 2 10.08 28.30 -0.46
C LYS A 2 11.08 27.33 0.20
N THR A 3 12.28 27.78 0.54
CA THR A 3 13.33 26.94 1.14
C THR A 3 12.94 26.39 2.53
N LEU A 4 12.21 27.17 3.33
CA LEU A 4 11.73 26.73 4.65
C LEU A 4 10.67 25.63 4.53
N ILE A 5 9.74 25.77 3.58
CA ILE A 5 8.69 24.78 3.32
C ILE A 5 9.31 23.47 2.84
N ILE A 6 10.27 23.53 1.93
CA ILE A 6 10.98 22.34 1.42
C ILE A 6 11.76 21.65 2.54
N ASN A 7 12.46 22.42 3.39
CA ASN A 7 13.20 21.87 4.51
C ASN A 7 12.29 21.22 5.56
N LEU A 8 11.13 21.82 5.84
CA LEU A 8 10.14 21.24 6.74
C LEU A 8 9.56 19.95 6.17
N PHE A 9 9.20 19.94 4.89
CA PHE A 9 8.70 18.76 4.19
C PHE A 9 9.71 17.60 4.24
N ASN A 10 10.98 17.88 3.95
CA ASN A 10 12.06 16.89 3.99
C ASN A 10 12.29 16.34 5.40
N ARG A 11 12.20 17.19 6.43
CA ARG A 11 12.33 16.74 7.82
C ARG A 11 11.15 15.86 8.23
N LEU A 12 9.92 16.27 7.94
CA LEU A 12 8.72 15.51 8.28
C LEU A 12 8.70 14.15 7.57
N SER A 13 9.06 14.11 6.29
CA SER A 13 9.04 12.86 5.51
C SER A 13 10.07 11.83 5.98
N GLN A 14 11.13 12.27 6.67
CA GLN A 14 12.17 11.41 7.23
C GLN A 14 11.91 10.98 8.69
N ILE A 15 10.86 11.47 9.34
CA ILE A 15 10.56 11.06 10.72
C ILE A 15 10.32 9.56 10.78
N GLY A 16 11.01 8.91 11.72
CA GLY A 16 10.85 7.47 11.97
C GLY A 16 11.37 6.54 10.86
N VAL A 17 12.01 7.10 9.83
CA VAL A 17 12.65 6.34 8.75
C VAL A 17 14.04 5.86 9.20
N ASN A 18 14.32 4.57 8.99
CA ASN A 18 15.61 3.95 9.21
C ASN A 18 16.27 3.60 7.88
N GLU A 19 17.60 3.60 7.82
CA GLU A 19 18.33 3.28 6.59
C GLU A 19 18.05 1.86 6.09
N THR A 20 17.84 0.93 7.03
CA THR A 20 17.53 -0.48 6.79
C THR A 20 16.09 -0.74 6.34
N ASP A 21 15.21 0.26 6.37
CA ASP A 21 13.83 0.10 5.89
C ASP A 21 13.82 -0.17 4.37
N SER A 22 12.90 -1.04 3.93
CA SER A 22 12.63 -1.24 2.51
C SER A 22 12.16 0.07 1.85
N LYS A 23 12.41 0.22 0.55
CA LYS A 23 11.96 1.42 -0.20
C LYS A 23 10.46 1.66 -0.04
N GLU A 24 9.66 0.60 -0.05
CA GLU A 24 8.22 0.66 0.14
C GLU A 24 7.85 1.15 1.55
N LEU A 25 8.48 0.62 2.59
CA LEU A 25 8.20 1.03 3.97
C LEU A 25 8.58 2.50 4.22
N LYS A 26 9.68 2.97 3.62
CA LYS A 26 10.07 4.40 3.67
C LYS A 26 8.97 5.28 3.08
N ILE A 27 8.45 4.92 1.90
CA ILE A 27 7.35 5.64 1.25
C ILE A 27 6.10 5.66 2.14
N GLN A 28 5.71 4.51 2.70
CA GLN A 28 4.55 4.43 3.60
C GLN A 28 4.70 5.31 4.85
N LYS A 29 5.87 5.31 5.49
CA LYS A 29 6.20 6.16 6.63
C LYS A 29 6.11 7.65 6.28
N SER A 30 6.68 8.05 5.14
CA SER A 30 6.65 9.43 4.67
C SER A 30 5.22 9.89 4.36
N ILE A 31 4.45 9.09 3.61
CA ILE A 31 3.05 9.40 3.27
C ILE A 31 2.25 9.61 4.55
N LEU A 32 2.30 8.66 5.49
CA LEU A 32 1.49 8.75 6.69
C LEU A 32 1.91 9.93 7.58
N THR A 33 3.20 10.20 7.72
CA THR A 33 3.68 11.32 8.52
C THR A 33 3.26 12.67 7.94
N LEU A 34 3.42 12.85 6.63
CA LEU A 34 3.00 14.08 5.94
C LEU A 34 1.49 14.26 6.03
N SER A 35 0.73 13.21 5.75
CA SER A 35 -0.74 13.22 5.84
C SER A 35 -1.21 13.55 7.25
N GLY A 36 -0.69 12.84 8.26
CA GLY A 36 -1.03 13.06 9.67
C GLY A 36 -0.72 14.49 10.11
N SER A 37 0.41 15.05 9.67
CA SER A 37 0.78 16.44 9.96
C SER A 37 -0.18 17.45 9.32
N MET A 38 -0.53 17.26 8.04
CA MET A 38 -1.47 18.12 7.33
C MET A 38 -2.87 18.06 7.94
N ILE A 39 -3.35 16.86 8.26
CA ILE A 39 -4.67 16.66 8.89
C ILE A 39 -4.67 17.23 10.30
N SER A 40 -3.56 17.17 11.04
CA SER A 40 -3.45 17.79 12.38
C SER A 40 -3.60 19.32 12.32
N ILE A 41 -3.07 19.96 11.28
CA ILE A 41 -3.28 21.40 11.04
C ILE A 41 -4.76 21.67 10.71
N ALA A 42 -5.35 20.87 9.83
CA ALA A 42 -6.77 20.97 9.51
C ALA A 42 -7.65 20.74 10.76
N GLY A 43 -7.28 19.81 11.64
CA GLY A 43 -7.97 19.53 12.90
C GLY A 43 -8.00 20.74 13.83
N ILE A 44 -6.92 21.52 13.91
CA ILE A 44 -6.91 22.78 14.65
C ILE A 44 -7.89 23.78 14.03
N LEU A 45 -7.82 23.99 12.71
CA LEU A 45 -8.69 24.94 12.02
C LEU A 45 -10.18 24.59 12.20
N TRP A 46 -10.53 23.32 12.01
CA TRP A 46 -11.89 22.82 12.19
C TRP A 46 -12.35 22.87 13.63
N GLY A 47 -11.50 22.48 14.58
CA GLY A 47 -11.80 22.54 16.00
C GLY A 47 -12.14 23.96 16.45
N LEU A 48 -11.33 24.94 16.03
CA LEU A 48 -11.58 26.36 16.31
C LEU A 48 -12.84 26.88 15.62
N THR A 49 -13.12 26.42 14.40
CA THR A 49 -14.34 26.80 13.66
C THR A 49 -15.59 26.35 14.43
N TYR A 50 -15.65 25.10 14.90
CA TYR A 50 -16.80 24.63 15.67
C TYR A 50 -16.93 25.31 17.03
N ILE A 51 -15.82 25.61 17.71
CA ILE A 51 -15.85 26.40 18.95
C ILE A 51 -16.43 27.80 18.68
N TYR A 52 -15.99 28.45 17.59
CA TYR A 52 -16.50 29.74 17.17
C TYR A 52 -18.01 29.71 16.83
N MET A 53 -18.52 28.58 16.35
CA MET A 53 -19.94 28.36 16.07
C MET A 53 -20.76 27.94 17.31
N ASP A 54 -20.25 28.16 18.52
CA ASP A 54 -20.88 27.74 19.79
C ASP A 54 -21.15 26.22 19.84
N ARG A 55 -20.23 25.42 19.28
CA ARG A 55 -20.24 23.95 19.35
C ARG A 55 -18.94 23.44 19.98
N PRO A 56 -18.71 23.69 21.28
CA PRO A 56 -17.44 23.37 21.93
C PRO A 56 -17.14 21.86 21.95
N ILE A 57 -18.14 21.00 22.21
CA ILE A 57 -17.95 19.54 22.21
C ILE A 57 -17.51 19.07 20.82
N ALA A 58 -18.17 19.55 19.76
CA ALA A 58 -17.80 19.24 18.39
C ALA A 58 -16.37 19.73 18.09
N GLY A 59 -16.02 20.95 18.50
CA GLY A 59 -14.67 21.48 18.26
C GLY A 59 -13.56 20.80 19.05
N MET A 60 -13.84 20.27 20.25
CA MET A 60 -12.87 19.50 21.02
C MET A 60 -12.46 18.20 20.34
N LEU A 61 -13.30 17.60 19.49
CA LEU A 61 -13.00 16.33 18.82
C LEU A 61 -11.87 16.45 17.78
N PRO A 62 -11.90 17.41 16.81
CA PRO A 62 -10.75 17.68 15.95
C PRO A 62 -9.49 18.13 16.69
N LEU A 63 -9.62 18.84 17.82
CA LEU A 63 -8.45 19.20 18.64
C LEU A 63 -7.86 17.97 19.33
N ALA A 64 -8.70 17.06 19.85
CA ALA A 64 -8.27 15.80 20.40
C ALA A 64 -7.58 14.94 19.34
N TYR A 65 -8.12 14.87 18.12
CA TYR A 65 -7.44 14.25 16.97
C TYR A 65 -6.02 14.81 16.82
N THR A 66 -5.87 16.14 16.81
CA THR A 66 -4.55 16.76 16.65
C THR A 66 -3.59 16.36 17.78
N VAL A 67 -4.05 16.38 19.04
CA VAL A 67 -3.22 16.00 20.18
C VAL A 67 -2.81 14.53 20.10
N ILE A 68 -3.74 13.61 19.80
CA ILE A 68 -3.47 12.17 19.69
C ILE A 68 -2.53 11.91 18.52
N SER A 69 -2.82 12.49 17.36
CA SER A 69 -2.01 12.36 16.15
C SER A 69 -0.57 12.84 16.36
N VAL A 70 -0.39 14.06 16.90
CA VAL A 70 0.95 14.61 17.21
C VAL A 70 1.68 13.77 18.26
N SER A 71 0.99 13.34 19.32
CA SER A 71 1.59 12.47 20.35
C SER A 71 2.04 11.13 19.76
N SER A 72 1.23 10.53 18.91
CA SER A 72 1.56 9.29 18.20
C SER A 72 2.76 9.46 17.27
N LEU A 73 2.87 10.63 16.61
CA LEU A 73 4.00 10.98 15.76
C LEU A 73 5.28 11.19 16.57
N LEU A 74 5.22 11.86 17.72
CA LEU A 74 6.36 12.03 18.61
C LEU A 74 6.83 10.68 19.16
N TYR A 75 5.89 9.83 19.59
CA TYR A 75 6.19 8.46 19.98
C TYR A 75 6.81 7.66 18.83
N PHE A 76 6.31 7.80 17.61
CA PHE A 76 6.86 7.16 16.43
C PHE A 76 8.27 7.65 16.11
N ALA A 77 8.52 8.95 16.23
CA ALA A 77 9.82 9.55 16.01
C ALA A 77 10.88 8.95 16.93
N TYR A 78 10.50 8.67 18.19
CA TYR A 78 11.34 8.02 19.20
C TYR A 78 11.45 6.50 19.00
N SER A 79 10.32 5.79 19.03
CA SER A 79 10.27 4.31 19.04
C SER A 79 10.53 3.65 17.69
N LYS A 80 10.40 4.41 16.59
CA LYS A 80 10.40 3.92 15.19
C LYS A 80 9.32 2.87 14.91
N ASN A 81 8.36 2.67 15.82
CA ASN A 81 7.33 1.64 15.70
C ASN A 81 6.19 2.11 14.79
N PHE A 82 6.36 1.86 13.49
CA PHE A 82 5.39 2.26 12.47
C PHE A 82 4.03 1.58 12.63
N ARG A 83 3.98 0.35 13.17
CA ARG A 83 2.73 -0.39 13.33
C ARG A 83 1.79 0.32 14.31
N ILE A 84 2.31 0.77 15.44
CA ILE A 84 1.53 1.51 16.45
C ILE A 84 1.09 2.86 15.89
N PHE A 85 2.01 3.60 15.27
CA PHE A 85 1.69 4.89 14.65
C PHE A 85 0.57 4.77 13.62
N ARG A 86 0.70 3.83 12.68
CA ARG A 86 -0.31 3.52 11.68
C ARG A 86 -1.65 3.15 12.29
N PHE A 87 -1.66 2.31 13.32
CA PHE A 87 -2.90 1.92 13.97
C PHE A 87 -3.61 3.10 14.61
N ILE A 88 -2.89 3.96 15.34
CA ILE A 88 -3.48 5.15 15.98
C ILE A 88 -4.04 6.11 14.92
N GLN A 89 -3.30 6.38 13.85
CA GLN A 89 -3.77 7.26 12.77
C GLN A 89 -5.04 6.73 12.09
N LEU A 90 -5.12 5.41 11.82
CA LEU A 90 -6.32 4.80 11.24
C LEU A 90 -7.49 4.82 12.23
N LEU A 91 -7.24 4.60 13.52
CA LEU A 91 -8.26 4.65 14.56
C LEU A 91 -8.82 6.06 14.73
N ASP A 92 -7.95 7.08 14.73
CA ASP A 92 -8.35 8.48 14.82
C ASP A 92 -9.18 8.92 13.61
N ILE A 93 -8.71 8.61 12.39
CA ILE A 93 -9.45 8.88 11.15
C ILE A 93 -10.80 8.16 11.13
N PHE A 94 -10.89 6.98 11.75
CA PHE A 94 -12.14 6.24 11.85
C PHE A 94 -13.11 6.86 12.87
N LEU A 95 -12.67 7.03 14.11
CA LEU A 95 -13.54 7.38 15.23
C LEU A 95 -13.96 8.85 15.24
N ILE A 96 -13.03 9.77 14.95
CA ILE A 96 -13.28 11.20 15.12
C ILE A 96 -14.44 11.69 14.24
N PRO A 97 -14.55 11.34 12.94
CA PRO A 97 -15.69 11.78 12.14
C PRO A 97 -17.04 11.24 12.62
N ILE A 98 -17.08 10.00 13.15
CA ILE A 98 -18.29 9.41 13.75
C ILE A 98 -18.70 10.20 14.99
N LEU A 99 -17.77 10.38 15.93
CA LEU A 99 -18.03 11.11 17.17
C LEU A 99 -18.42 12.56 16.89
N LEU A 100 -17.79 13.18 15.90
CA LEU A 100 -18.09 14.55 15.49
C LEU A 100 -19.48 14.65 14.88
N GLN A 101 -19.88 13.68 14.05
CA GLN A 101 -21.25 13.60 13.53
C GLN A 101 -22.28 13.48 14.67
N TRP A 102 -21.99 12.66 15.68
CA TRP A 102 -22.89 12.53 16.84
C TRP A 102 -22.96 13.82 17.64
N ALA A 103 -21.82 14.46 17.91
CA ALA A 103 -21.74 15.72 18.65
C ALA A 103 -22.46 16.88 17.93
N LEU A 104 -22.52 16.83 16.60
CA LEU A 104 -23.24 17.82 15.80
C LEU A 104 -24.73 17.54 15.67
N GLY A 105 -25.21 16.35 16.02
CA GLY A 105 -26.63 16.03 15.98
C GLY A 105 -27.06 15.18 14.79
N GLY A 106 -26.23 14.20 14.41
CA GLY A 106 -26.60 13.22 13.39
C GLY A 106 -26.19 13.60 11.96
N PHE A 107 -26.74 12.88 10.98
CA PHE A 107 -26.34 12.97 9.58
C PHE A 107 -26.58 14.35 8.96
N HIS A 108 -27.71 14.98 9.29
CA HIS A 108 -28.08 16.28 8.71
C HIS A 108 -27.21 17.40 9.25
N ASN A 109 -27.19 17.60 10.57
CA ASN A 109 -26.39 18.66 11.19
C ASN A 109 -24.88 18.42 11.06
N GLY A 110 -24.47 17.14 11.07
CA GLY A 110 -23.08 16.75 10.82
C GLY A 110 -22.71 16.65 9.34
N SER A 111 -23.59 16.99 8.40
CA SER A 111 -23.32 17.00 6.95
C SER A 111 -22.63 15.74 6.42
N MET A 112 -23.08 14.56 6.88
CA MET A 112 -22.51 13.25 6.55
C MET A 112 -21.01 13.08 6.84
N LEU A 113 -20.48 13.69 7.90
CA LEU A 113 -19.08 13.56 8.30
C LEU A 113 -18.57 12.12 8.42
N ILE A 114 -19.45 11.16 8.75
CA ILE A 114 -19.09 9.74 8.82
C ILE A 114 -18.43 9.20 7.54
N ILE A 115 -18.66 9.82 6.38
CA ILE A 115 -18.04 9.40 5.11
C ILE A 115 -16.51 9.44 5.18
N TRP A 116 -15.92 10.34 5.99
CA TRP A 116 -14.48 10.42 6.20
C TRP A 116 -13.92 9.18 6.89
N SER A 117 -14.71 8.47 7.70
CA SER A 117 -14.28 7.24 8.39
C SER A 117 -13.98 6.10 7.42
N LEU A 118 -14.47 6.15 6.18
CA LEU A 118 -14.08 5.20 5.12
C LEU A 118 -12.60 5.32 4.73
N MET A 119 -11.93 6.42 5.06
CA MET A 119 -10.48 6.54 4.83
C MET A 119 -9.68 5.51 5.63
N ALA A 120 -10.19 5.01 6.77
CA ALA A 120 -9.52 3.98 7.55
C ALA A 120 -9.42 2.63 6.81
N PRO A 121 -10.51 2.02 6.28
CA PRO A 121 -10.38 0.81 5.48
C PRO A 121 -9.54 1.00 4.20
N PHE A 122 -9.67 2.14 3.50
CA PHE A 122 -8.81 2.41 2.33
C PHE A 122 -7.34 2.56 2.72
N GLY A 123 -7.04 3.28 3.80
CA GLY A 123 -5.69 3.43 4.34
C GLY A 123 -5.08 2.09 4.73
N ALA A 124 -5.83 1.22 5.43
CA ALA A 124 -5.38 -0.13 5.76
C ALA A 124 -5.04 -0.96 4.51
N TRP A 125 -5.79 -0.76 3.42
CA TRP A 125 -5.54 -1.42 2.14
C TRP A 125 -4.26 -0.91 1.48
N VAL A 126 -4.03 0.41 1.47
CA VAL A 126 -2.81 1.06 0.96
C VAL A 126 -1.56 0.59 1.72
N PHE A 127 -1.67 0.37 3.03
CA PHE A 127 -0.56 -0.12 3.86
C PHE A 127 -0.45 -1.65 3.92
N GLY A 128 -1.10 -2.37 3.01
CA GLY A 128 -0.88 -3.80 2.76
C GLY A 128 -1.60 -4.78 3.69
N ASP A 129 -2.48 -4.34 4.58
CA ASP A 129 -3.18 -5.23 5.52
C ASP A 129 -4.63 -5.46 5.09
N ARG A 130 -4.81 -6.38 4.13
CA ARG A 130 -6.14 -6.71 3.56
C ARG A 130 -7.14 -7.20 4.62
N LYS A 131 -6.69 -8.02 5.57
CA LYS A 131 -7.55 -8.54 6.64
C LYS A 131 -8.01 -7.41 7.55
N LEU A 132 -7.10 -6.49 7.90
CA LEU A 132 -7.44 -5.34 8.71
C LEU A 132 -8.36 -4.36 7.96
N ALA A 133 -8.18 -4.16 6.65
CA ALA A 133 -9.06 -3.35 5.83
C ALA A 133 -10.52 -3.86 5.85
N SER A 134 -10.74 -5.17 5.71
CA SER A 134 -12.09 -5.75 5.83
C SER A 134 -12.70 -5.56 7.22
N LYS A 135 -11.89 -5.66 8.28
CA LYS A 135 -12.36 -5.39 9.65
C LYS A 135 -12.78 -3.93 9.85
N TRP A 136 -11.98 -2.98 9.35
CA TRP A 136 -12.32 -1.56 9.37
C TRP A 136 -13.59 -1.26 8.57
N PHE A 137 -13.78 -1.91 7.42
CA PHE A 137 -14.97 -1.71 6.61
C PHE A 137 -16.23 -2.28 7.29
N ALA A 138 -16.13 -3.46 7.90
CA ALA A 138 -17.21 -4.02 8.70
C ALA A 138 -17.56 -3.10 9.89
N ALA A 139 -16.54 -2.58 10.60
CA ALA A 139 -16.74 -1.61 11.67
C ALA A 139 -17.43 -0.34 11.15
N TYR A 140 -17.03 0.18 9.98
CA TYR A 140 -17.67 1.34 9.36
C TYR A 140 -19.16 1.10 9.13
N ILE A 141 -19.55 -0.04 8.54
CA ILE A 141 -20.96 -0.38 8.32
C ILE A 141 -21.73 -0.42 9.64
N ILE A 142 -21.17 -1.09 10.66
CA ILE A 142 -21.81 -1.20 11.97
C ILE A 142 -22.03 0.18 12.58
N PHE A 143 -21.01 1.04 12.60
CA PHE A 143 -21.12 2.38 13.16
C PHE A 143 -22.01 3.31 12.33
N ALA A 144 -22.08 3.13 11.01
CA ALA A 144 -23.03 3.85 10.16
C ALA A 144 -24.48 3.46 10.49
N LEU A 145 -24.75 2.17 10.67
CA LEU A 145 -26.08 1.68 11.09
C LEU A 145 -26.44 2.18 12.50
N ILE A 146 -25.51 2.10 13.45
CA ILE A 146 -25.69 2.65 14.80
C ILE A 146 -26.01 4.15 14.72
N SER A 147 -25.25 4.91 13.92
CA SER A 147 -25.49 6.34 13.71
C SER A 147 -26.88 6.60 13.14
N GLY A 148 -27.37 5.75 12.23
CA GLY A 148 -28.71 5.88 11.64
C GLY A 148 -29.82 5.62 12.65
N VAL A 149 -29.65 4.62 13.51
CA VAL A 149 -30.61 4.33 14.59
C VAL A 149 -30.63 5.45 15.63
N LEU A 150 -29.47 6.00 15.98
CA LEU A 150 -29.35 7.08 16.96
C LEU A 150 -29.74 8.47 16.41
N ASP A 151 -29.91 8.62 15.10
CA ASP A 151 -30.00 9.92 14.43
C ASP A 151 -31.10 10.82 15.02
N SER A 152 -32.32 10.29 15.14
CA SER A 152 -33.46 11.02 15.72
C SER A 152 -33.17 11.54 17.13
N THR A 153 -32.62 10.69 18.00
CA THR A 153 -32.26 11.05 19.38
C THR A 153 -31.14 12.08 19.45
N LEU A 154 -30.19 12.04 18.51
CA LEU A 154 -29.09 13.00 18.43
C LEU A 154 -29.59 14.37 17.96
N VAL A 155 -30.47 14.41 16.96
CA VAL A 155 -31.10 15.64 16.46
C VAL A 155 -31.83 16.36 17.59
N GLU A 156 -32.66 15.66 18.38
CA GLU A 156 -33.42 16.25 19.49
C GLU A 156 -32.55 16.90 20.58
N ARG A 157 -31.32 16.43 20.76
CA ARG A 157 -30.40 16.90 21.82
C ARG A 157 -29.48 18.03 21.37
N THR A 158 -29.55 18.43 20.11
CA THR A 158 -28.60 19.39 19.54
C THR A 158 -29.33 20.55 18.91
N GLN A 159 -28.78 21.75 19.09
CA GLN A 159 -29.29 22.91 18.38
C GLN A 159 -28.87 22.83 16.90
N PRO A 160 -29.80 23.04 15.96
CA PRO A 160 -29.48 22.99 14.55
C PRO A 160 -28.45 24.08 14.18
N LEU A 161 -27.58 23.76 13.23
CA LEU A 161 -26.72 24.74 12.60
C LEU A 161 -27.50 25.53 11.54
N SER A 162 -26.98 26.68 11.12
CA SER A 162 -27.56 27.42 9.98
C SER A 162 -27.55 26.54 8.73
N SER A 163 -28.66 26.54 8.00
CA SER A 163 -28.85 25.75 6.78
C SER A 163 -27.77 26.01 5.73
N LEU A 164 -27.22 27.24 5.68
CA LEU A 164 -26.12 27.58 4.78
C LEU A 164 -24.83 26.81 5.13
N PHE A 165 -24.48 26.72 6.42
CA PHE A 165 -23.31 25.96 6.85
C PHE A 165 -23.47 24.47 6.59
N ILE A 166 -24.66 23.94 6.90
CA ILE A 166 -25.00 22.53 6.63
C ILE A 166 -24.80 22.23 5.15
N LEU A 167 -25.33 23.07 4.25
CA LEU A 167 -25.21 22.90 2.80
C LEU A 167 -23.75 22.96 2.33
N ILE A 168 -22.99 23.97 2.77
CA ILE A 168 -21.57 24.11 2.39
C ILE A 168 -20.77 22.88 2.82
N PHE A 169 -20.96 22.41 4.05
CA PHE A 169 -20.25 21.24 4.56
C PHE A 169 -20.72 19.95 3.89
N TYR A 170 -21.99 19.83 3.52
CA TYR A 170 -22.49 18.69 2.74
C TYR A 170 -21.74 18.57 1.41
N VAL A 171 -21.74 19.65 0.63
CA VAL A 171 -21.09 19.69 -0.69
C VAL A 171 -19.59 19.44 -0.55
N MET A 172 -18.95 20.09 0.43
CA MET A 172 -17.53 19.92 0.69
C MET A 172 -17.18 18.48 1.10
N ASN A 173 -17.90 17.90 2.07
CA ASN A 173 -17.64 16.54 2.55
C ASN A 173 -17.78 15.53 1.42
N ILE A 174 -18.80 15.65 0.57
CA ILE A 174 -19.00 14.75 -0.56
C ILE A 174 -17.87 14.91 -1.59
N ILE A 175 -17.63 16.13 -2.09
CA ILE A 175 -16.66 16.37 -3.17
C ILE A 175 -15.25 16.03 -2.72
N VAL A 176 -14.84 16.51 -1.54
CA VAL A 176 -13.46 16.32 -1.07
C VAL A 176 -13.22 14.85 -0.75
N THR A 177 -14.15 14.19 -0.05
CA THR A 177 -13.98 12.77 0.29
C THR A 177 -13.97 11.90 -0.98
N ALA A 178 -14.89 12.14 -1.92
CA ALA A 178 -14.91 11.42 -3.20
C ALA A 178 -13.62 11.63 -4.00
N THR A 179 -13.09 12.86 -4.03
CA THR A 179 -11.83 13.18 -4.71
C THR A 179 -10.65 12.44 -4.08
N VAL A 180 -10.54 12.47 -2.75
CA VAL A 180 -9.47 11.75 -2.03
C VAL A 180 -9.59 10.24 -2.26
N MET A 181 -10.79 9.67 -2.18
CA MET A 181 -11.01 8.24 -2.47
C MET A 181 -10.62 7.89 -3.90
N TYR A 182 -11.01 8.71 -4.88
CA TYR A 182 -10.66 8.52 -6.29
C TYR A 182 -9.15 8.53 -6.48
N ILE A 183 -8.43 9.48 -5.89
CA ILE A 183 -6.96 9.55 -5.95
C ILE A 183 -6.33 8.31 -5.32
N LEU A 184 -6.78 7.88 -4.14
CA LEU A 184 -6.25 6.70 -3.45
C LEU A 184 -6.47 5.41 -4.27
N LEU A 185 -7.67 5.25 -4.84
CA LEU A 185 -8.00 4.12 -5.69
C LEU A 185 -7.20 4.13 -6.99
N SER A 186 -7.09 5.28 -7.64
CA SER A 186 -6.34 5.46 -8.88
C SER A 186 -4.85 5.17 -8.67
N TYR A 187 -4.26 5.71 -7.59
CA TYR A 187 -2.89 5.42 -7.21
C TYR A 187 -2.68 3.93 -6.93
N SER A 188 -3.56 3.31 -6.15
CA SER A 188 -3.47 1.88 -5.83
C SER A 188 -3.63 1.01 -7.07
N ALA A 189 -4.49 1.38 -8.01
CA ALA A 189 -4.66 0.69 -9.28
C ALA A 189 -3.39 0.80 -10.13
N TYR A 190 -2.82 2.00 -10.25
CA TYR A 190 -1.57 2.24 -10.96
C TYR A 190 -0.39 1.43 -10.38
N GLN A 191 -0.26 1.38 -9.04
CA GLN A 191 0.79 0.58 -8.41
C GLN A 191 0.64 -0.92 -8.69
N ARG A 192 -0.60 -1.44 -8.65
CA ARG A 192 -0.88 -2.85 -8.99
C ARG A 192 -0.53 -3.16 -10.44
N GLU A 193 -0.89 -2.27 -11.36
CA GLU A 193 -0.58 -2.42 -12.78
C GLU A 193 0.93 -2.45 -13.01
N LYS A 194 1.69 -1.52 -12.41
CA LYS A 194 3.14 -1.48 -12.50
C LYS A 194 3.79 -2.79 -12.02
N VAL A 195 3.43 -3.27 -10.83
CA VAL A 195 3.95 -4.53 -10.28
C VAL A 195 3.59 -5.72 -11.18
N THR A 196 2.37 -5.72 -11.73
CA THR A 196 1.92 -6.79 -12.64
C THR A 196 2.72 -6.79 -13.95
N ASN A 197 3.02 -5.62 -14.51
CA ASN A 197 3.82 -5.50 -15.72
C ASN A 197 5.27 -5.90 -15.48
N GLU A 198 5.88 -5.44 -14.37
CA GLU A 198 7.24 -5.88 -13.98
C GLU A 198 7.33 -7.40 -13.80
N LEU A 199 6.31 -8.02 -13.20
CA LEU A 199 6.24 -9.48 -13.09
C LEU A 199 6.13 -10.13 -14.47
N LYS A 200 5.26 -9.64 -15.36
CA LYS A 200 5.14 -10.17 -16.72
C LYS A 200 6.46 -10.10 -17.49
N ASP A 201 7.19 -9.00 -17.37
CA ASP A 201 8.49 -8.84 -18.03
C ASP A 201 9.52 -9.84 -17.50
N GLN A 202 9.56 -10.06 -16.18
CA GLN A 202 10.41 -11.08 -15.56
C GLN A 202 10.03 -12.50 -16.01
N TYR A 203 8.74 -12.82 -16.08
CA TYR A 203 8.25 -14.10 -16.58
C TYR A 203 8.63 -14.31 -18.05
N HIS A 204 8.44 -13.29 -18.90
CA HIS A 204 8.83 -13.35 -20.30
C HIS A 204 10.34 -13.59 -20.46
N PHE A 205 11.17 -12.82 -19.76
CA PHE A 205 12.62 -13.00 -19.78
C PHE A 205 13.05 -14.40 -19.31
N ALA A 206 12.50 -14.88 -18.19
CA ALA A 206 12.79 -16.22 -17.68
C ALA A 206 12.34 -17.32 -18.67
N SER A 207 11.19 -17.14 -19.32
CA SER A 207 10.69 -18.10 -20.31
C SER A 207 11.57 -18.20 -21.56
N GLU A 208 12.12 -17.07 -22.03
CA GLU A 208 13.03 -17.05 -23.17
C GLU A 208 14.40 -17.67 -22.81
N MET A 209 14.92 -17.39 -21.62
CA MET A 209 16.14 -18.04 -21.12
C MET A 209 15.97 -19.58 -21.04
N ILE A 210 14.83 -20.07 -20.56
CA ILE A 210 14.54 -21.51 -20.51
C ILE A 210 14.49 -22.12 -21.92
N LYS A 211 13.90 -21.41 -22.90
CA LYS A 211 13.90 -21.88 -24.30
C LYS A 211 15.32 -21.97 -24.85
N GLN A 212 16.15 -20.95 -24.64
CA GLN A 212 17.54 -20.95 -25.09
C GLN A 212 18.35 -22.07 -24.45
N ILE A 213 18.20 -22.29 -23.13
CA ILE A 213 18.87 -23.40 -22.44
C ILE A 213 18.42 -24.76 -23.01
N LYS A 214 17.14 -24.94 -23.32
CA LYS A 214 16.65 -26.18 -23.96
C LYS A 214 17.25 -26.41 -25.33
N VAL A 215 17.36 -25.36 -26.16
CA VAL A 215 18.00 -25.44 -27.48
C VAL A 215 19.46 -25.84 -27.36
N VAL A 216 20.23 -25.16 -26.49
CA VAL A 216 21.64 -25.48 -26.25
C VAL A 216 21.80 -26.89 -25.66
N SER A 217 20.90 -27.31 -24.77
CA SER A 217 20.86 -28.67 -24.23
C SER A 217 20.66 -29.72 -25.33
N SER A 218 19.74 -29.48 -26.27
CA SER A 218 19.54 -30.42 -27.38
C SER A 218 20.74 -30.46 -28.33
N GLU A 219 21.34 -29.31 -28.64
CA GLU A 219 22.54 -29.24 -29.49
C GLU A 219 23.73 -29.95 -28.83
N THR A 220 23.93 -29.76 -27.52
CA THR A 220 25.01 -30.43 -26.77
C THR A 220 24.81 -31.94 -26.69
N GLU A 221 23.58 -32.42 -26.55
CA GLU A 221 23.25 -33.85 -26.58
C GLU A 221 23.50 -34.46 -27.97
N GLU A 222 23.12 -33.75 -29.04
CA GLU A 222 23.39 -34.16 -30.42
C GLU A 222 24.90 -34.24 -30.71
N ILE A 223 25.66 -33.21 -30.34
CA ILE A 223 27.13 -33.21 -30.48
C ILE A 223 27.75 -34.36 -29.69
N SER A 224 27.29 -34.58 -28.45
CA SER A 224 27.80 -35.67 -27.63
C SER A 224 27.54 -37.03 -28.26
N ASN A 225 26.35 -37.26 -28.81
CA ASN A 225 25.99 -38.52 -29.47
C ASN A 225 26.84 -38.75 -30.74
N ASN A 226 27.05 -37.71 -31.54
CA ASN A 226 27.88 -37.78 -32.75
C ASN A 226 29.35 -38.09 -32.43
N LEU A 227 29.90 -37.51 -31.36
CA LEU A 227 31.27 -37.80 -30.91
C LEU A 227 31.43 -39.25 -30.43
N VAL A 228 30.45 -39.78 -29.69
CA VAL A 228 30.43 -41.17 -29.25
C VAL A 228 30.41 -42.12 -30.45
N ALA A 229 29.53 -41.86 -31.44
CA ALA A 229 29.46 -42.65 -32.66
C ALA A 229 30.79 -42.67 -33.44
N ALA A 230 31.38 -41.49 -33.69
CA ALA A 230 32.65 -41.37 -34.41
C ALA A 230 33.82 -42.06 -33.68
N SER A 231 33.85 -42.00 -32.33
CA SER A 231 34.86 -42.70 -31.54
C SER A 231 34.73 -44.22 -31.66
N GLY A 232 33.49 -44.73 -31.66
CA GLY A 232 33.19 -46.14 -31.87
C GLY A 232 33.66 -46.66 -33.23
N GLU A 233 33.34 -45.92 -34.30
CA GLU A 233 33.80 -46.24 -35.66
C GLU A 233 35.32 -46.25 -35.77
N SER A 234 36.01 -45.26 -35.17
CA SER A 234 37.47 -45.22 -35.16
C SER A 234 38.07 -46.42 -34.44
N THR A 235 37.55 -46.78 -33.26
CA THR A 235 38.03 -47.97 -32.53
C THR A 235 37.79 -49.28 -33.29
N ALA A 236 36.66 -49.41 -33.99
CA ALA A 236 36.37 -50.57 -34.83
C ALA A 236 37.38 -50.67 -35.98
N SER A 237 37.61 -49.58 -36.70
CA SER A 237 38.57 -49.50 -37.81
C SER A 237 40.01 -49.83 -37.37
N PHE A 238 40.45 -49.33 -36.21
CA PHE A 238 41.75 -49.69 -35.64
C PHE A 238 41.87 -51.18 -35.30
N SER A 239 40.78 -51.80 -34.82
CA SER A 239 40.77 -53.25 -34.54
C SER A 239 40.88 -54.08 -35.82
N GLU A 240 40.14 -53.70 -36.86
CA GLU A 240 40.19 -54.38 -38.17
C GLU A 240 41.59 -54.29 -38.79
N LEU A 241 42.21 -53.10 -38.75
CA LEU A 241 43.59 -52.90 -39.23
C LEU A 241 44.59 -53.78 -38.47
N LYS A 242 44.41 -53.93 -37.16
CA LYS A 242 45.28 -54.76 -36.32
C LYS A 242 45.13 -56.24 -36.67
N ASP A 243 43.90 -56.71 -36.84
CA ASP A 243 43.59 -58.07 -37.29
C ASP A 243 44.13 -58.35 -38.70
N GLU A 244 44.02 -57.39 -39.62
CA GLU A 244 44.55 -57.47 -40.99
C GLU A 244 46.08 -57.62 -40.99
N ILE A 245 46.77 -56.81 -40.17
CA ILE A 245 48.22 -56.86 -39.97
C ILE A 245 48.64 -58.22 -39.41
N GLU A 246 47.90 -58.76 -38.44
CA GLU A 246 48.21 -60.04 -37.81
C GLU A 246 48.01 -61.22 -38.78
N ARG A 247 46.97 -61.15 -39.63
CA ARG A 247 46.76 -62.11 -40.74
C ARG A 247 47.86 -62.04 -41.80
N THR A 248 48.30 -60.84 -42.18
CA THR A 248 49.41 -60.70 -43.15
C THR A 248 50.72 -61.21 -42.58
N LYS A 249 50.99 -60.96 -41.29
CA LYS A 249 52.18 -61.47 -40.60
C LYS A 249 52.20 -63.00 -40.55
N ASN A 250 51.07 -63.64 -40.27
CA ASN A 250 50.96 -65.10 -40.26
C ASN A 250 51.09 -65.74 -41.66
N ARG A 251 50.73 -65.03 -42.74
CA ARG A 251 50.94 -65.48 -44.12
C ARG A 251 52.39 -65.38 -44.60
N ALA A 252 53.20 -64.51 -43.99
CA ALA A 252 54.60 -64.30 -44.39
C ALA A 252 55.60 -65.27 -43.72
N VAL A 253 55.13 -66.19 -42.86
CA VAL A 253 55.95 -67.15 -42.10
C VAL A 253 55.81 -68.59 -42.64
N VAL A 254 55.20 -68.76 -43.82
CA VAL A 254 55.13 -70.02 -44.58
C VAL A 254 55.96 -69.90 -45.84
#